data_AF-A0A553BMQ7-F1
#
_entry.id   AF-A0A553BMQ7-F1
#
_cell.length_a   1.000
_cell.length_b   1.000
_cell.length_c   1.000
_cell.angle_alpha   90.00
_cell.angle_beta   90.00
_cell.angle_gamma   90.00
#
_symmetry.space_group_name_H-M   'P 1'
#
loop_
_entity.id
_entity.type
_entity.pdbx_description
1 polymer ?
#
loop_
_entity_poly.entity_id
_entity_poly.type
_entity_poly.pdbx_seq_one_letter_code
_entity_poly.pdbx_strand_id
1 'polypeptide(L)' 'MDIKLFVISIVFVIIGVVIMIKHKFYEYDTNDMSFATKLKIFLSGLLFSLIGIYGLMNEILKL' A
#
# COMPACT_ATOMS: atom_id res chain seq x y z
N MET A 1 2.59 -23.52 0.94
CA MET A 1 2.36 -22.22 1.61
C MET A 1 3.49 -21.94 2.59
N ASP A 2 4.26 -20.90 2.33
CA ASP A 2 5.34 -20.44 3.19
C ASP A 2 4.78 -19.40 4.18
N ILE A 3 4.51 -19.83 5.41
CA ILE A 3 3.80 -19.03 6.42
C ILE A 3 4.51 -17.70 6.70
N LYS A 4 5.86 -17.68 6.61
CA LYS A 4 6.65 -16.45 6.80
C LYS A 4 6.36 -15.42 5.72
N LEU A 5 6.32 -15.83 4.46
CA LEU A 5 6.01 -14.94 3.34
C LEU A 5 4.57 -14.44 3.43
N PHE A 6 3.63 -15.32 3.79
CA PHE A 6 2.23 -14.97 3.97
C PHE A 6 2.05 -13.86 5.03
N VAL A 7 2.66 -14.01 6.21
CA VAL A 7 2.59 -13.00 7.29
C VAL A 7 3.24 -11.68 6.87
N ILE A 8 4.40 -11.74 6.21
CA ILE A 8 5.07 -10.53 5.70
C ILE A 8 4.18 -9.79 4.69
N SER A 9 3.56 -10.51 3.76
CA SER A 9 2.65 -9.94 2.76
C SER A 9 1.45 -9.25 3.41
N ILE A 10 0.85 -9.82 4.45
CA ILE A 10 -0.23 -9.18 5.23
C ILE A 10 0.25 -7.86 5.84
N VAL A 11 1.43 -7.85 6.48
CA VAL A 11 1.99 -6.65 7.09
C VAL A 11 2.21 -5.55 6.04
N PHE A 12 2.70 -5.91 4.85
CA PHE A 12 2.86 -4.96 3.74
C PHE A 12 1.55 -4.34 3.27
N VAL A 13 0.47 -5.14 3.17
CA VAL A 13 -0.86 -4.62 2.85
C VAL A 13 -1.33 -3.63 3.91
N ILE A 14 -1.21 -3.99 5.20
CA ILE A 14 -1.64 -3.12 6.30
C ILE A 14 -0.88 -1.80 6.27
N ILE A 15 0.45 -1.83 6.12
CA ILE A 15 1.27 -0.62 6.05
C ILE A 15 0.87 0.25 4.85
N GLY A 16 0.68 -0.36 3.67
CA GLY A 16 0.24 0.35 2.46
C GLY A 16 -1.09 1.07 2.67
N VAL A 17 -2.07 0.37 3.23
CA VAL A 17 -3.40 0.93 3.54
C VAL A 17 -3.30 2.06 4.56
N VAL A 18 -2.52 1.90 5.63
CA VAL A 18 -2.32 2.96 6.64
C VAL A 18 -1.70 4.21 6.04
N ILE A 19 -0.70 4.07 5.16
CA ILE A 19 -0.08 5.20 4.46
C ILE A 19 -1.10 5.93 3.60
N MET A 20 -1.92 5.20 2.85
CA MET A 20 -2.98 5.75 2.00
C MET A 20 -4.04 6.51 2.81
N ILE A 21 -4.49 5.94 3.93
CA ILE A 21 -5.49 6.58 4.81
C ILE A 21 -4.92 7.84 5.48
N LYS A 22 -3.64 7.84 5.85
CA LYS A 22 -3.01 8.99 6.51
C LYS A 22 -2.66 10.12 5.53
N HIS A 23 -2.38 9.80 4.28
CA HIS A 23 -2.00 10.76 3.24
C HIS A 23 -3.12 10.92 2.21
N LYS A 24 -4.29 11.34 2.70
CA LYS A 24 -5.45 11.70 1.86
C LYS A 24 -5.13 12.92 0.99
N PHE A 25 -4.48 12.67 -0.14
CA PHE A 25 -4.12 13.71 -1.10
C PHE A 25 -5.35 14.41 -1.67
N TYR A 26 -6.50 13.73 -1.69
CA TYR A 26 -7.78 14.23 -2.20
C TYR A 26 -8.44 15.31 -1.32
N GLU A 27 -7.91 15.60 -0.13
CA GLU A 27 -8.37 16.71 0.71
C GLU A 27 -7.69 18.05 0.37
N TYR A 28 -6.71 18.04 -0.55
CA TYR A 28 -5.90 19.21 -0.90
C TYR A 28 -6.22 19.72 -2.30
N ASP A 29 -6.18 21.03 -2.47
CA ASP A 29 -6.36 21.66 -3.77
C ASP A 29 -5.23 21.29 -4.74
N THR A 30 -5.55 21.05 -6.00
CA THR A 30 -4.57 20.59 -7.00
C THR A 30 -3.44 21.58 -7.26
N ASN A 31 -3.65 22.86 -6.96
CA ASN A 31 -2.66 23.92 -7.12
C ASN A 31 -1.70 24.04 -5.91
N ASP A 32 -1.97 23.33 -4.82
CA ASP A 32 -1.12 23.34 -3.64
C ASP A 32 0.07 22.39 -3.80
N MET A 33 1.26 22.88 -3.46
CA MET A 33 2.49 22.07 -3.46
C MET A 33 2.38 20.84 -2.53
N SER A 34 1.53 20.95 -1.51
CA SER A 34 1.14 19.88 -0.57
C SER A 34 0.44 18.70 -1.26
N PHE A 35 -0.34 18.95 -2.32
CA PHE A 35 -1.04 17.92 -3.09
C PHE A 35 -0.05 16.96 -3.74
N ALA A 36 0.93 17.49 -4.48
CA ALA A 36 1.93 16.68 -5.18
C ALA A 36 2.74 15.79 -4.20
N THR A 37 3.08 16.34 -3.03
CA THR A 37 3.81 15.60 -1.99
C THR A 37 2.95 14.47 -1.40
N LYS A 38 1.71 14.77 -1.02
CA LYS A 38 0.79 13.75 -0.47
C LYS A 38 0.41 12.70 -1.50
N LEU A 39 0.25 13.08 -2.77
CA LEU A 39 0.00 12.17 -3.88
C LEU A 39 1.16 11.18 -4.04
N LYS A 40 2.41 11.64 -4.03
CA LYS A 40 3.59 10.75 -4.10
C LYS A 40 3.62 9.75 -2.95
N ILE A 41 3.33 10.20 -1.73
CA ILE A 41 3.30 9.33 -0.55
C ILE A 41 2.14 8.33 -0.65
N PHE A 42 0.96 8.78 -1.09
CA PHE A 42 -0.18 7.90 -1.33
C PHE A 42 0.14 6.81 -2.36
N LEU A 43 0.76 7.18 -3.49
CA LEU A 43 1.22 6.24 -4.52
C LEU A 43 2.22 5.22 -3.96
N SER A 44 3.13 5.64 -3.08
CA SER A 44 4.05 4.70 -2.41
C SER A 44 3.30 3.70 -1.53
N GLY A 45 2.30 4.15 -0.78
CA GLY A 45 1.42 3.27 0.01
C GLY A 45 0.64 2.29 -0.88
N LEU A 46 0.15 2.76 -2.02
CA LEU A 46 -0.54 1.94 -3.01
C LEU A 46 0.38 0.86 -3.59
N LEU A 47 1.63 1.20 -3.92
CA LEU A 47 2.62 0.21 -4.36
C LEU A 47 2.90 -0.85 -3.30
N PHE A 48 3.09 -0.46 -2.04
CA PHE A 48 3.27 -1.41 -0.94
C PHE A 48 2.06 -2.33 -0.78
N SER A 49 0.84 -1.80 -0.90
CA SER A 49 -0.38 -2.60 -0.85
C SER A 49 -0.46 -3.59 -2.01
N LEU A 50 -0.12 -3.18 -3.25
CA LEU A 50 -0.12 -4.06 -4.41
C LEU A 50 0.90 -5.20 -4.27
N ILE A 51 2.10 -4.91 -3.79
CA ILE A 51 3.15 -5.92 -3.54
C ILE A 51 2.68 -6.92 -2.48
N GLY A 52 2.05 -6.44 -1.40
CA GLY A 52 1.47 -7.29 -0.36
C GLY A 52 0.35 -8.19 -0.90
N ILE A 53 -0.58 -7.64 -1.69
CA ILE A 53 -1.66 -8.41 -2.33
C ILE A 53 -1.10 -9.46 -3.29
N TYR A 54 -0.10 -9.10 -4.09
CA TYR A 54 0.55 -10.04 -5.00
C TYR A 54 1.20 -11.20 -4.24
N GLY A 55 1.91 -10.91 -3.15
CA GLY A 55 2.49 -11.93 -2.28
C GLY A 55 1.44 -12.86 -1.66
N LEU A 56 0.31 -12.30 -1.21
CA LEU A 56 -0.84 -13.06 -0.73
C LEU A 56 -1.42 -13.98 -1.81
N MET A 57 -1.68 -13.44 -3.01
CA MET A 57 -2.21 -14.24 -4.13
C MET A 57 -1.26 -15.39 -4.50
N ASN A 58 0.05 -15.12 -4.52
CA ASN A 58 1.05 -16.14 -4.83
C ASN A 58 1.06 -17.27 -3.80
N GLU A 59 0.91 -16.96 -2.51
CA GLU A 59 0.85 -17.98 -1.47
C GLU A 59 -0.48 -18.74 -1.46
N ILE A 60 -1.60 -18.09 -1.80
CA ILE A 60 -2.92 -18.73 -1.96
C ILE A 60 -2.93 -19.67 -3.17
N LEU A 61 -2.34 -19.27 -4.30
CA LEU A 61 -2.24 -20.11 -5.50
C LEU A 61 -1.34 -21.34 -5.32
N LYS A 62 -0.43 -21.31 -4.34
CA LYS A 62 0.43 -22.44 -3.97
C LYS A 62 -0.24 -23.42 -3.00
N LEU A 63 -1.47 -23.14 -2.58
CA LEU A 63 -2.25 -23.97 -1.64
C LEU A 63 -3.13 -24.95 -2.43
#